data_AF-A0A3Q8RV22-F1
#
_entry.id   AF-A0A3Q8RV22-F1
#
_cell.length_a   1.000
_cell.length_b   1.000
_cell.length_c   1.000
_cell.angle_alpha   90.00
_cell.angle_beta   90.00
_cell.angle_gamma   90.00
#
_symmetry.space_group_name_H-M   'P 1'
#
loop_
_entity.id
_entity.type
_entity.pdbx_description
1 polymer ?
#
loop_
_entity_poly.entity_id
_entity_poly.type
_entity_poly.pdbx_seq_one_letter_code
_entity_poly.pdbx_strand_id
1 'polypeptide(L)'
;GSLSLAGGKDAVQTQLDKHRTFFARNMYYKAMLDSKNKVFKNIIHSVTDQPGNIDTHEANSKMQQLNDRFSYVSQNAQLWEQKLQEAVRCWHNFRECERIISDWLLKAEQLISEKHIDTKETVESHKIFFERVNERWIHDLVQTAHDLRNCLPSDQQRSIINNVERLQAKWKEVLSFAPLHLMRLEFRLDETTFHQYIKDIEKEINIEQQAFNNKQENIDMIIARHKDYFVNRNVIQEVEHCIENMRKIAENHAQWQPEDHSLNVAVTTIEQQWTGTMQKIEHLKKQLHQIPE
;
A
#
# COMPACT_ATOMS: atom_id res chain seq x y z
N GLY A 1 22.02 -21.30 -30.06
CA GLY A 1 21.36 -20.05 -29.62
C GLY A 1 21.98 -19.62 -28.31
N SER A 2 22.32 -18.34 -28.16
CA SER A 2 22.87 -17.81 -26.90
C SER A 2 21.76 -17.76 -25.84
N LEU A 3 22.04 -18.23 -24.63
CA LEU A 3 21.16 -18.07 -23.48
C LEU A 3 21.16 -16.60 -23.05
N SER A 4 19.98 -16.04 -22.78
CA SER A 4 19.84 -14.65 -22.35
C SER A 4 18.95 -14.57 -21.12
N LEU A 5 19.32 -13.68 -20.20
CA LEU A 5 18.52 -13.33 -19.02
C LEU A 5 17.62 -12.10 -19.31
N ALA A 6 17.62 -11.63 -20.56
CA ALA A 6 16.85 -10.48 -21.00
C ALA A 6 15.41 -10.87 -21.39
N GLY A 7 14.47 -9.94 -21.20
CA GLY A 7 13.13 -9.99 -21.79
C GLY A 7 11.99 -10.17 -20.78
N GLY A 8 12.28 -10.02 -19.49
CA GLY A 8 11.28 -10.17 -18.43
C GLY A 8 11.04 -11.62 -18.01
N LYS A 9 10.17 -11.79 -17.01
CA LYS A 9 9.89 -13.08 -16.35
C LYS A 9 9.55 -14.20 -17.35
N ASP A 10 8.61 -13.96 -18.26
CA ASP A 10 8.11 -15.00 -19.16
C ASP A 10 9.15 -15.44 -20.19
N ALA A 11 10.00 -14.51 -20.64
CA ALA A 11 11.11 -14.83 -21.54
C ALA A 11 12.16 -15.69 -20.85
N VAL A 12 12.54 -15.35 -19.61
CA VAL A 12 13.50 -16.12 -18.81
C VAL A 12 12.93 -17.50 -18.47
N GLN A 13 11.64 -17.59 -18.11
CA GLN A 13 10.95 -18.86 -17.86
C GLN A 13 10.94 -19.74 -19.10
N THR A 14 10.57 -19.20 -20.26
CA THR A 14 10.60 -19.91 -21.54
C THR A 14 12.00 -20.44 -21.85
N GLN A 15 13.03 -19.65 -21.57
CA GLN A 15 14.41 -20.05 -21.80
C GLN A 15 14.86 -21.17 -20.85
N LEU A 16 14.43 -21.13 -19.58
CA LEU A 16 14.64 -22.20 -18.60
C LEU A 16 13.99 -23.51 -19.06
N ASP A 17 12.76 -23.45 -19.55
CA ASP A 17 12.03 -24.64 -20.00
C ASP A 17 12.67 -25.27 -21.25
N LYS A 18 13.11 -24.43 -22.20
CA LYS A 18 13.90 -24.87 -23.35
C LYS A 18 15.22 -25.51 -22.93
N HIS A 19 15.93 -24.91 -21.97
CA HIS A 19 17.19 -25.44 -21.43
C HIS A 19 17.01 -26.81 -20.79
N ARG A 20 16.02 -26.95 -19.89
CA ARG A 20 15.69 -28.24 -19.24
C ARG A 20 15.33 -29.31 -20.24
N THR A 21 14.53 -28.96 -21.25
CA THR A 21 14.15 -29.90 -22.31
C THR A 21 15.37 -30.37 -23.12
N PHE A 22 16.26 -29.46 -23.49
CA PHE A 22 17.47 -29.80 -24.25
C PHE A 22 18.41 -30.73 -23.48
N PHE A 23 18.61 -30.47 -22.18
CA PHE A 23 19.50 -31.27 -21.33
C PHE A 23 18.81 -32.43 -20.60
N ALA A 24 17.54 -32.74 -20.90
CA ALA A 24 16.78 -33.81 -20.26
C ALA A 24 17.47 -35.19 -20.35
N ARG A 25 18.23 -35.44 -21.43
CA ARG A 25 18.99 -36.68 -21.65
C ARG A 25 20.45 -36.60 -21.26
N ASN A 26 20.90 -35.54 -20.58
CA ASN A 26 22.32 -35.36 -20.28
C ASN A 26 22.89 -36.50 -19.41
N MET A 27 22.12 -36.99 -18.43
CA MET A 27 22.50 -38.16 -17.61
C MET A 27 22.64 -39.44 -18.43
N TYR A 28 21.78 -39.63 -19.44
CA TYR A 28 21.88 -40.75 -20.36
C TYR A 28 23.16 -40.68 -21.21
N TYR A 29 23.48 -39.49 -21.76
CA TYR A 29 24.72 -39.31 -22.52
C TYR A 29 25.97 -39.48 -21.67
N LYS A 30 25.92 -39.04 -20.40
CA LYS A 30 27.00 -39.29 -19.44
C LYS A 30 27.23 -40.79 -19.24
N ALA A 31 26.19 -41.56 -18.96
CA ALA A 31 26.28 -43.01 -18.81
C ALA A 31 26.80 -43.71 -20.09
N MET A 32 26.36 -43.24 -21.26
CA MET A 32 26.86 -43.75 -22.54
C MET A 32 28.35 -43.43 -22.75
N LEU A 33 28.79 -42.23 -22.40
CA LEU A 33 30.20 -41.83 -22.48
C LEU A 33 31.06 -42.65 -21.51
N ASP A 34 30.59 -42.88 -20.29
CA ASP A 34 31.26 -43.74 -19.30
C ASP A 34 31.41 -45.19 -19.81
N SER A 35 30.37 -45.73 -20.46
CA SER A 35 30.43 -47.03 -21.12
C SER A 35 31.46 -47.07 -22.26
N LYS A 36 31.46 -46.05 -23.13
CA LYS A 36 32.43 -45.93 -24.23
C LYS A 36 33.87 -45.77 -23.72
N ASN A 37 34.07 -45.02 -22.63
CA ASN A 37 35.36 -44.90 -21.93
C ASN A 37 35.86 -46.27 -21.46
N LYS A 38 34.99 -47.10 -20.89
CA LYS A 38 35.36 -48.44 -20.43
C LYS A 38 35.79 -49.34 -21.60
N VAL A 39 35.03 -49.34 -22.69
CA VAL A 39 35.37 -50.10 -23.91
C VAL A 39 36.69 -49.60 -24.50
N PHE A 40 36.87 -48.29 -24.61
CA PHE A 40 38.09 -47.68 -25.13
C PHE A 40 39.32 -48.08 -24.32
N LYS A 41 39.26 -48.01 -22.98
CA LYS A 41 40.35 -48.44 -22.09
C LYS A 41 40.73 -49.91 -22.31
N ASN A 42 39.74 -50.79 -22.48
CA ASN A 42 39.99 -52.21 -22.76
C ASN A 42 40.72 -52.40 -24.10
N ILE A 43 40.32 -51.68 -25.15
CA ILE A 43 40.97 -51.74 -26.47
C ILE A 43 42.42 -51.27 -26.39
N ILE A 44 42.67 -50.13 -25.75
CA ILE A 44 44.04 -49.59 -25.58
C ILE A 44 44.92 -50.58 -24.83
N HIS A 45 44.42 -51.18 -23.75
CA HIS A 45 45.15 -52.21 -23.00
C HIS A 45 45.52 -53.41 -23.88
N SER A 46 44.55 -53.99 -24.60
CA SER A 46 44.79 -55.15 -25.48
C SER A 46 45.75 -54.87 -26.65
N VAL A 47 45.82 -53.63 -27.12
CA VAL A 47 46.70 -53.21 -28.22
C VAL A 47 48.13 -52.92 -27.73
N THR A 48 48.27 -52.42 -26.50
CA THR A 48 49.58 -52.07 -25.92
C THR A 48 50.34 -53.32 -25.44
N ASP A 49 49.63 -54.41 -25.11
CA ASP A 49 50.20 -55.68 -24.67
C ASP A 49 50.72 -56.57 -25.83
N GLN A 50 50.56 -56.13 -27.09
CA GLN A 50 51.03 -56.88 -28.27
C GLN A 50 52.43 -56.44 -28.73
N PRO A 51 53.27 -57.34 -29.28
CA PRO A 51 54.66 -57.05 -29.67
C PRO A 51 54.81 -56.10 -30.88
N GLY A 52 53.72 -55.59 -31.44
CA GLY A 52 53.71 -54.51 -32.43
C GLY A 52 53.45 -53.18 -31.72
N ASN A 53 54.43 -52.28 -31.73
CA ASN A 53 54.36 -50.98 -31.05
C ASN A 53 53.35 -50.04 -31.75
N ILE A 54 52.05 -50.28 -31.53
CA ILE A 54 50.96 -49.49 -32.12
C ILE A 54 50.84 -48.18 -31.34
N ASP A 55 51.00 -47.06 -32.04
CA ASP A 55 50.84 -45.73 -31.46
C ASP A 55 49.37 -45.46 -31.09
N THR A 56 49.11 -45.27 -29.80
CA THR A 56 47.78 -44.98 -29.25
C THR A 56 47.60 -43.52 -28.84
N HIS A 57 48.62 -42.67 -29.03
CA HIS A 57 48.63 -41.30 -28.52
C HIS A 57 47.47 -40.46 -29.09
N GLU A 58 47.24 -40.51 -30.40
CA GLU A 58 46.17 -39.76 -31.05
C GLU A 58 44.77 -40.19 -30.55
N ALA A 59 44.55 -41.50 -30.38
CA ALA A 59 43.30 -42.05 -29.89
C ALA A 59 43.03 -41.63 -28.44
N ASN A 60 44.05 -41.68 -27.58
CA ASN A 60 43.97 -41.20 -26.20
C ASN A 60 43.66 -39.70 -26.15
N SER A 61 44.32 -38.89 -26.98
CA SER A 61 44.06 -37.46 -27.07
C SER A 61 42.61 -37.15 -27.48
N LYS A 62 42.08 -37.84 -28.50
CA LYS A 62 40.69 -37.69 -28.94
C LYS A 62 39.69 -38.07 -27.85
N MET A 63 39.94 -39.16 -27.11
CA MET A 63 39.05 -39.59 -26.02
C MET A 63 39.08 -38.59 -24.85
N GLN A 64 40.27 -38.08 -24.50
CA GLN A 64 40.41 -37.04 -23.49
C GLN A 64 39.65 -35.76 -23.88
N GLN A 65 39.85 -35.26 -25.11
CA GLN A 65 39.14 -34.08 -25.60
C GLN A 65 37.61 -34.24 -25.59
N LEU A 66 37.10 -35.44 -25.91
CA LEU A 66 35.67 -35.71 -25.85
C LEU A 66 35.14 -35.61 -24.41
N ASN A 67 35.86 -36.21 -23.46
CA ASN A 67 35.51 -36.14 -22.03
C ASN A 67 35.56 -34.71 -21.51
N ASP A 68 36.61 -33.95 -21.84
CA ASP A 68 36.78 -32.57 -21.42
C ASP A 68 35.67 -31.68 -21.97
N ARG A 69 35.33 -31.83 -23.26
CA ARG A 69 34.21 -31.10 -23.89
C ARG A 69 32.86 -31.45 -23.27
N PHE A 70 32.61 -32.73 -23.01
CA PHE A 70 31.36 -33.16 -22.38
C PHE A 70 31.23 -32.64 -20.94
N SER A 71 32.32 -32.68 -20.19
CA SER A 71 32.41 -32.13 -18.83
C SER A 71 32.17 -30.62 -18.83
N TYR A 72 32.85 -29.89 -19.72
CA TYR A 72 32.67 -28.44 -19.89
C TYR A 72 31.22 -28.08 -20.22
N VAL A 73 30.61 -28.75 -21.21
CA VAL A 73 29.21 -28.48 -21.58
C VAL A 73 28.26 -28.81 -20.43
N SER A 74 28.45 -29.93 -19.74
CA SER A 74 27.60 -30.34 -18.61
C SER A 74 27.68 -29.37 -17.44
N GLN A 75 28.87 -28.91 -17.08
CA GLN A 75 29.06 -27.92 -16.01
C GLN A 75 28.44 -26.57 -16.39
N ASN A 76 28.68 -26.09 -17.61
CA ASN A 76 28.08 -24.84 -18.08
C ASN A 76 26.55 -24.93 -18.13
N ALA A 77 25.99 -26.06 -18.56
CA ALA A 77 24.54 -26.27 -18.54
C ALA A 77 23.97 -26.15 -17.12
N GLN A 78 24.61 -26.77 -16.13
CA GLN A 78 24.18 -26.64 -14.73
C GLN A 78 24.26 -25.19 -14.22
N LEU A 79 25.35 -24.48 -14.51
CA LEU A 79 25.51 -23.08 -14.13
C LEU A 79 24.45 -22.19 -14.76
N TRP A 80 24.15 -22.40 -16.04
CA TRP A 80 23.12 -21.65 -16.74
C TRP A 80 21.71 -21.97 -16.23
N GLU A 81 21.43 -23.24 -15.92
CA GLU A 81 20.17 -23.60 -15.28
C GLU A 81 19.99 -22.91 -13.93
N GLN A 82 21.03 -22.88 -13.08
CA GLN A 82 21.00 -22.15 -11.81
C GLN A 82 20.75 -20.66 -12.00
N LYS A 83 21.45 -20.02 -12.94
CA LYS A 83 21.26 -18.59 -13.26
C LYS A 83 19.85 -18.29 -13.75
N LEU A 84 19.29 -19.13 -14.62
CA LEU A 84 17.93 -18.97 -15.14
C LEU A 84 16.89 -19.17 -14.03
N GLN A 85 17.08 -20.18 -13.17
CA GLN A 85 16.20 -20.44 -12.02
C GLN A 85 16.20 -19.27 -11.03
N GLU A 86 17.38 -18.74 -10.69
CA GLU A 86 17.48 -17.60 -9.77
C GLU A 86 16.87 -16.33 -10.39
N ALA A 87 17.12 -16.07 -11.67
CA ALA A 87 16.50 -14.93 -12.35
C ALA A 87 14.96 -15.02 -12.39
N VAL A 88 14.38 -16.20 -12.61
CA VAL A 88 12.92 -16.41 -12.52
C VAL A 88 12.41 -16.10 -11.11
N ARG A 89 13.12 -16.58 -10.08
CA ARG A 89 12.76 -16.34 -8.67
C ARG A 89 12.81 -14.85 -8.34
N CYS A 90 13.88 -14.14 -8.71
CA CYS A 90 14.00 -12.70 -8.49
C CYS A 90 12.87 -11.93 -9.19
N TRP A 91 12.54 -12.31 -10.44
CA TRP A 91 11.42 -11.72 -11.16
C TRP A 91 10.08 -11.96 -10.46
N HIS A 92 9.86 -13.17 -9.94
CA HIS A 92 8.64 -13.49 -9.22
C HIS A 92 8.51 -12.64 -7.95
N ASN A 93 9.55 -12.57 -7.12
CA ASN A 93 9.54 -11.80 -5.88
C ASN A 93 9.34 -10.31 -6.14
N PHE A 94 10.06 -9.74 -7.11
CA PHE A 94 9.91 -8.33 -7.48
C PHE A 94 8.49 -8.01 -7.95
N ARG A 95 7.91 -8.85 -8.82
CA ARG A 95 6.53 -8.64 -9.31
C ARG A 95 5.49 -8.75 -8.21
N GLU A 96 5.69 -9.62 -7.23
CA GLU A 96 4.76 -9.73 -6.11
C GLU A 96 4.82 -8.50 -5.20
N CYS A 97 6.02 -8.00 -4.87
CA CYS A 97 6.18 -6.74 -4.14
C CYS A 97 5.57 -5.56 -4.91
N GLU A 98 5.85 -5.48 -6.22
CA GLU A 98 5.28 -4.45 -7.10
C GLU A 98 3.75 -4.48 -7.10
N ARG A 99 3.15 -5.67 -7.18
CA ARG A 99 1.71 -5.86 -7.17
C ARG A 99 1.09 -5.43 -5.85
N ILE A 100 1.62 -5.90 -4.72
CA ILE A 100 1.12 -5.55 -3.38
C ILE A 100 1.10 -4.03 -3.19
N ILE A 101 2.20 -3.35 -3.53
CA ILE A 101 2.29 -1.89 -3.38
C ILE A 101 1.34 -1.20 -4.35
N SER A 102 1.28 -1.65 -5.61
CA SER A 102 0.39 -1.03 -6.61
C SER A 102 -1.09 -1.17 -6.22
N ASP A 103 -1.51 -2.36 -5.76
CA ASP A 103 -2.88 -2.62 -5.30
C ASP A 103 -3.23 -1.75 -4.09
N TRP A 104 -2.30 -1.62 -3.13
CA TRP A 104 -2.49 -0.74 -1.99
C TRP A 104 -2.58 0.74 -2.40
N LEU A 105 -1.68 1.20 -3.28
CA LEU A 105 -1.70 2.58 -3.78
C LEU A 105 -3.00 2.89 -4.53
N LEU A 106 -3.48 1.98 -5.37
CA LEU A 106 -4.76 2.16 -6.07
C LEU A 106 -5.93 2.31 -5.09
N LYS A 107 -5.96 1.47 -4.04
CA LYS A 107 -6.98 1.58 -3.01
C LYS A 107 -6.84 2.88 -2.20
N ALA A 108 -5.62 3.29 -1.87
CA ALA A 108 -5.37 4.56 -1.18
C ALA A 108 -5.83 5.76 -2.02
N GLU A 109 -5.50 5.79 -3.32
CA GLU A 109 -5.95 6.83 -4.25
C GLU A 109 -7.49 6.87 -4.34
N GLN A 110 -8.16 5.72 -4.36
CA GLN A 110 -9.63 5.64 -4.32
C GLN A 110 -10.21 6.26 -3.04
N LEU A 111 -9.70 5.86 -1.86
CA LEU A 111 -10.16 6.37 -0.57
C LEU A 111 -9.90 7.88 -0.39
N ILE A 112 -8.81 8.40 -0.97
CA ILE A 112 -8.50 9.84 -0.96
C ILE A 112 -9.44 10.60 -1.90
N SER A 113 -9.81 10.00 -3.04
CA SER A 113 -10.70 10.62 -4.03
C SER A 113 -12.18 10.62 -3.64
N GLU A 114 -12.55 9.85 -2.61
CA GLU A 114 -13.94 9.66 -2.20
C GLU A 114 -14.51 10.94 -1.58
N LYS A 115 -15.57 11.48 -2.21
CA LYS A 115 -16.15 12.78 -1.86
C LYS A 115 -17.25 12.71 -0.81
N HIS A 116 -17.95 11.58 -0.71
CA HIS A 116 -19.14 11.40 0.15
C HIS A 116 -18.81 10.45 1.31
N ILE A 117 -18.32 11.00 2.41
CA ILE A 117 -17.93 10.27 3.63
C ILE A 117 -18.62 11.00 4.77
N ASP A 118 -19.83 10.56 5.05
CA ASP A 118 -20.77 11.25 5.93
C ASP A 118 -21.07 10.42 7.20
N THR A 119 -20.32 9.33 7.41
CA THR A 119 -20.55 8.40 8.52
C THR A 119 -19.29 8.12 9.31
N LYS A 120 -19.44 7.94 10.63
CA LYS A 120 -18.32 7.58 11.52
C LYS A 120 -17.64 6.27 11.12
N GLU A 121 -18.41 5.31 10.64
CA GLU A 121 -17.89 4.00 10.20
C GLU A 121 -16.97 4.11 8.98
N THR A 122 -17.29 4.99 8.03
CA THR A 122 -16.46 5.20 6.84
C THR A 122 -15.16 5.92 7.18
N VAL A 123 -15.20 6.96 8.02
CA VAL A 123 -13.99 7.64 8.52
C VAL A 123 -13.07 6.68 9.28
N GLU A 124 -13.64 5.87 10.19
CA GLU A 124 -12.86 4.87 10.94
C GLU A 124 -12.25 3.81 10.01
N SER A 125 -12.98 3.40 8.97
CA SER A 125 -12.45 2.47 7.96
C SER A 125 -11.26 3.05 7.20
N HIS A 126 -11.29 4.34 6.85
CA HIS A 126 -10.16 5.03 6.22
C HIS A 126 -8.95 5.09 7.16
N LYS A 127 -9.19 5.45 8.42
CA LYS A 127 -8.15 5.51 9.46
C LYS A 127 -7.45 4.16 9.63
N ILE A 128 -8.23 3.10 9.82
CA ILE A 128 -7.71 1.73 9.95
C ILE A 128 -6.91 1.32 8.72
N PHE A 129 -7.33 1.71 7.51
CA PHE A 129 -6.61 1.40 6.28
C PHE A 129 -5.22 2.04 6.24
N PHE A 130 -5.11 3.33 6.58
CA PHE A 130 -3.84 4.05 6.57
C PHE A 130 -2.94 3.68 7.76
N GLU A 131 -3.50 3.33 8.92
CA GLU A 131 -2.72 2.85 10.08
C GLU A 131 -2.14 1.45 9.88
N ARG A 132 -2.82 0.59 9.12
CA ARG A 132 -2.35 -0.78 8.83
C ARG A 132 -1.28 -0.85 7.73
N VAL A 133 -0.82 0.28 7.23
CA VAL A 133 0.22 0.32 6.21
C VAL A 133 1.50 -0.32 6.73
N ASN A 134 2.07 -1.25 5.97
CA ASN A 134 3.33 -1.90 6.34
C ASN A 134 4.50 -1.19 5.64
N GLU A 135 5.27 -0.43 6.41
CA GLU A 135 6.44 0.30 5.91
C GLU A 135 7.52 -0.62 5.31
N ARG A 136 7.53 -1.93 5.66
CA ARG A 136 8.48 -2.90 5.10
C ARG A 136 8.26 -3.18 3.62
N TRP A 137 7.07 -2.94 3.08
CA TRP A 137 6.81 -3.22 1.66
C TRP A 137 7.76 -2.46 0.73
N ILE A 138 8.05 -1.19 1.03
CA ILE A 138 9.01 -0.41 0.24
C ILE A 138 10.43 -0.94 0.37
N HIS A 139 10.82 -1.36 1.58
CA HIS A 139 12.13 -1.99 1.79
C HIS A 139 12.25 -3.29 0.97
N ASP A 140 11.21 -4.14 1.02
CA ASP A 140 11.17 -5.41 0.30
C ASP A 140 11.16 -5.20 -1.22
N LEU A 141 10.47 -4.16 -1.72
CA LEU A 141 10.52 -3.75 -3.13
C LEU A 141 11.94 -3.37 -3.55
N VAL A 142 12.64 -2.54 -2.76
CA VAL A 142 14.01 -2.11 -3.05
C VAL A 142 14.96 -3.29 -3.04
N GLN A 143 14.84 -4.17 -2.04
CA GLN A 143 15.69 -5.35 -1.91
C GLN A 143 15.47 -6.33 -3.07
N THR A 144 14.23 -6.66 -3.39
CA THR A 144 13.92 -7.57 -4.51
C THR A 144 14.30 -6.98 -5.86
N ALA A 145 14.22 -5.65 -6.02
CA ALA A 145 14.73 -4.97 -7.21
C ALA A 145 16.26 -5.02 -7.31
N HIS A 146 16.98 -4.87 -6.20
CA HIS A 146 18.43 -5.02 -6.15
C HIS A 146 18.86 -6.44 -6.54
N ASP A 147 18.21 -7.46 -5.95
CA ASP A 147 18.49 -8.86 -6.25
C ASP A 147 18.21 -9.19 -7.72
N LEU A 148 17.10 -8.66 -8.27
CA LEU A 148 16.76 -8.81 -9.68
C LEU A 148 17.80 -8.14 -10.59
N ARG A 149 18.29 -6.94 -10.24
CA ARG A 149 19.33 -6.25 -11.01
C ARG A 149 20.64 -7.04 -11.05
N ASN A 150 21.02 -7.69 -9.96
CA ASN A 150 22.21 -8.54 -9.93
C ASN A 150 22.09 -9.77 -10.86
N CYS A 151 20.86 -10.18 -11.19
CA CYS A 151 20.61 -11.26 -12.13
C CYS A 151 20.50 -10.80 -13.59
N LEU A 152 20.37 -9.51 -13.87
CA LEU A 152 20.02 -9.00 -15.20
C LEU A 152 21.15 -8.24 -15.90
N PRO A 153 21.18 -8.25 -17.25
CA PRO A 153 22.06 -7.39 -18.03
C PRO A 153 21.77 -5.90 -17.78
N SER A 154 22.81 -5.06 -17.90
CA SER A 154 22.77 -3.61 -17.64
C SER A 154 21.62 -2.88 -18.35
N ASP A 155 21.29 -3.30 -19.56
CA ASP A 155 20.30 -2.63 -20.41
C ASP A 155 18.88 -2.75 -19.88
N GLN A 156 18.58 -3.79 -19.08
CA GLN A 156 17.26 -3.99 -18.48
C GLN A 156 17.14 -3.41 -17.07
N GLN A 157 18.26 -3.07 -16.42
CA GLN A 157 18.27 -2.57 -15.05
C GLN A 157 17.59 -1.19 -14.94
N ARG A 158 17.78 -0.31 -15.94
CA ARG A 158 17.19 1.05 -15.94
C ARG A 158 15.68 1.05 -15.81
N SER A 159 14.98 0.15 -16.51
CA SER A 159 13.52 0.07 -16.42
C SER A 159 13.03 -0.33 -15.03
N ILE A 160 13.77 -1.19 -14.33
CA ILE A 160 13.42 -1.61 -12.96
C ILE A 160 13.62 -0.45 -12.00
N ILE A 161 14.75 0.26 -12.11
CA ILE A 161 15.06 1.43 -11.26
C ILE A 161 13.96 2.49 -11.39
N ASN A 162 13.64 2.90 -12.62
CA ASN A 162 12.61 3.91 -12.86
C ASN A 162 11.25 3.51 -12.26
N ASN A 163 10.90 2.22 -12.33
CA ASN A 163 9.64 1.74 -11.78
C ASN A 163 9.62 1.76 -10.24
N VAL A 164 10.72 1.35 -9.60
CA VAL A 164 10.88 1.43 -8.14
C VAL A 164 10.82 2.88 -7.67
N GLU A 165 11.55 3.78 -8.33
CA GLU A 165 11.55 5.21 -8.00
C GLU A 165 10.15 5.81 -8.12
N ARG A 166 9.41 5.47 -9.19
CA ARG A 166 8.02 5.91 -9.38
C ARG A 166 7.11 5.41 -8.26
N LEU A 167 7.20 4.13 -7.89
CA LEU A 167 6.39 3.57 -6.81
C LEU A 167 6.75 4.17 -5.45
N GLN A 168 8.03 4.39 -5.17
CA GLN A 168 8.47 5.07 -3.96
C GLN A 168 8.00 6.52 -3.89
N ALA A 169 8.04 7.26 -5.00
CA ALA A 169 7.54 8.63 -5.06
C ALA A 169 6.04 8.68 -4.74
N LYS A 170 5.25 7.86 -5.43
CA LYS A 170 3.81 7.74 -5.17
C LYS A 170 3.49 7.31 -3.74
N TRP A 171 4.23 6.36 -3.21
CA TRP A 171 4.07 5.90 -1.83
C TRP A 171 4.31 7.03 -0.82
N LYS A 172 5.40 7.78 -0.98
CA LYS A 172 5.70 8.92 -0.12
C LYS A 172 4.64 10.00 -0.23
N GLU A 173 4.20 10.29 -1.44
CA GLU A 173 3.15 11.27 -1.72
C GLU A 173 1.84 10.89 -1.00
N VAL A 174 1.35 9.66 -1.21
CA VAL A 174 0.14 9.14 -0.56
C VAL A 174 0.27 9.20 0.98
N LEU A 175 1.41 8.78 1.54
CA LEU A 175 1.61 8.85 2.99
C LEU A 175 1.72 10.28 3.53
N SER A 176 2.20 11.24 2.74
CA SER A 176 2.15 12.65 3.15
C SER A 176 0.75 13.24 3.10
N PHE A 177 -0.10 12.79 2.17
CA PHE A 177 -1.48 13.25 2.05
C PHE A 177 -2.45 12.56 3.01
N ALA A 178 -2.16 11.32 3.42
CA ALA A 178 -3.08 10.53 4.25
C ALA A 178 -3.45 11.20 5.58
N PRO A 179 -2.53 11.75 6.40
CA PRO A 179 -2.89 12.45 7.63
C PRO A 179 -3.80 13.65 7.37
N LEU A 180 -3.50 14.45 6.35
CA LEU A 180 -4.30 15.61 5.97
C LEU A 180 -5.71 15.23 5.52
N HIS A 181 -5.83 14.14 4.75
CA HIS A 181 -7.11 13.58 4.36
C HIS A 181 -7.94 13.16 5.57
N LEU A 182 -7.35 12.37 6.47
CA LEU A 182 -8.04 11.91 7.69
C LEU A 182 -8.52 13.08 8.56
N MET A 183 -7.69 14.11 8.74
CA MET A 183 -8.07 15.31 9.48
C MET A 183 -9.26 16.04 8.85
N ARG A 184 -9.29 16.17 7.52
CA ARG A 184 -10.44 16.76 6.82
C ARG A 184 -11.72 15.94 6.98
N LEU A 185 -11.61 14.61 7.04
CA LEU A 185 -12.74 13.72 7.26
C LEU A 185 -13.28 13.80 8.70
N GLU A 186 -12.38 13.80 9.69
CA GLU A 186 -12.74 14.00 11.09
C GLU A 186 -13.41 15.37 11.29
N PHE A 187 -12.85 16.43 10.68
CA PHE A 187 -13.46 17.76 10.69
C PHE A 187 -14.89 17.76 10.13
N ARG A 188 -15.09 17.14 8.96
CA ARG A 188 -16.42 17.11 8.33
C ARG A 188 -17.45 16.32 9.14
N LEU A 189 -17.01 15.28 9.84
CA LEU A 189 -17.89 14.51 10.72
C LEU A 189 -18.33 15.33 11.92
N ASP A 190 -17.40 16.05 12.54
CA ASP A 190 -17.70 16.98 13.63
C ASP A 190 -18.60 18.12 13.11
N GLU A 191 -18.32 18.66 11.93
CA GLU A 191 -19.15 19.69 11.30
C GLU A 191 -20.58 19.18 11.07
N THR A 192 -20.77 17.95 10.58
CA THR A 192 -22.09 17.35 10.39
C THR A 192 -22.82 17.17 11.73
N THR A 193 -22.08 16.75 12.75
CA THR A 193 -22.60 16.57 14.12
C THR A 193 -23.03 17.91 14.73
N PHE A 194 -22.22 18.95 14.55
CA PHE A 194 -22.52 20.32 14.95
C PHE A 194 -23.81 20.82 14.29
N HIS A 195 -23.93 20.69 12.97
CA HIS A 195 -25.14 21.13 12.26
C HIS A 195 -26.39 20.39 12.74
N GLN A 196 -26.27 19.11 13.10
CA GLN A 196 -27.36 18.35 13.68
C GLN A 196 -27.76 18.89 15.07
N TYR A 197 -26.79 19.21 15.93
CA TYR A 197 -27.06 19.85 17.23
C TYR A 197 -27.72 21.22 17.07
N ILE A 198 -27.23 22.08 16.18
CA ILE A 198 -27.84 23.39 15.93
C ILE A 198 -29.29 23.23 15.48
N LYS A 199 -29.54 22.30 14.55
CA LYS A 199 -30.90 22.03 14.06
C LYS A 199 -31.83 21.58 15.18
N ASP A 200 -31.36 20.76 16.11
CA ASP A 200 -32.18 20.27 17.22
C ASP A 200 -32.40 21.34 18.30
N ILE A 201 -31.39 22.16 18.58
CA ILE A 201 -31.50 23.35 19.44
C ILE A 201 -32.50 24.36 18.85
N GLU A 202 -32.41 24.67 17.55
CA GLU A 202 -33.33 25.62 16.91
C GLU A 202 -34.77 25.12 16.89
N LYS A 203 -34.99 23.81 16.74
CA LYS A 203 -36.33 23.22 16.90
C LYS A 203 -36.83 23.40 18.33
N GLU A 204 -36.00 23.14 19.33
CA GLU A 204 -36.40 23.27 20.74
C GLU A 204 -36.73 24.72 21.10
N ILE A 205 -35.90 25.67 20.67
CA ILE A 205 -36.18 27.12 20.82
C ILE A 205 -37.52 27.48 20.19
N ASN A 206 -37.82 26.98 18.98
CA ASN A 206 -39.07 27.27 18.30
C ASN A 206 -40.28 26.66 19.03
N ILE A 207 -40.16 25.44 19.55
CA ILE A 207 -41.20 24.80 20.37
C ILE A 207 -41.47 25.63 21.64
N GLU A 208 -40.42 26.01 22.37
CA GLU A 208 -40.54 26.83 23.58
C GLU A 208 -41.12 28.22 23.28
N GLN A 209 -40.77 28.82 22.14
CA GLN A 209 -41.27 30.14 21.76
C GLN A 209 -42.74 30.09 21.29
N GLN A 210 -43.16 29.01 20.62
CA GLN A 210 -44.58 28.78 20.30
C GLN A 210 -45.41 28.54 21.56
N ALA A 211 -44.91 27.72 22.48
CA ALA A 211 -45.48 27.48 23.80
C ALA A 211 -45.68 28.80 24.56
N PHE A 212 -44.65 29.66 24.59
CA PHE A 212 -44.70 30.96 25.22
C PHE A 212 -45.76 31.89 24.62
N ASN A 213 -45.90 31.90 23.29
CA ASN A 213 -46.88 32.73 22.59
C ASN A 213 -48.33 32.24 22.79
N ASN A 214 -48.53 30.94 22.98
CA ASN A 214 -49.80 30.36 23.36
C ASN A 214 -50.05 30.61 24.86
N LYS A 215 -50.72 31.74 25.18
CA LYS A 215 -51.09 32.22 26.53
C LYS A 215 -51.82 31.22 27.46
N GLN A 216 -52.07 29.99 27.02
CA GLN A 216 -52.70 28.92 27.80
C GLN A 216 -51.70 27.94 28.45
N GLU A 217 -50.43 27.93 28.05
CA GLU A 217 -49.44 27.02 28.64
C GLU A 217 -48.80 27.59 29.90
N ASN A 218 -48.56 26.71 30.88
CA ASN A 218 -47.95 27.08 32.16
C ASN A 218 -46.47 27.44 31.95
N ILE A 219 -46.12 28.70 32.21
CA ILE A 219 -44.76 29.24 32.08
C ILE A 219 -43.75 28.42 32.89
N ASP A 220 -44.14 27.89 34.06
CA ASP A 220 -43.27 27.04 34.88
C ASP A 220 -42.89 25.74 34.15
N MET A 221 -43.79 25.18 33.33
CA MET A 221 -43.49 23.99 32.53
C MET A 221 -42.51 24.31 31.42
N ILE A 222 -42.60 25.50 30.82
CA ILE A 222 -41.66 25.96 29.78
C ILE A 222 -40.27 26.20 30.39
N ILE A 223 -40.20 26.85 31.56
CA ILE A 223 -38.94 27.05 32.30
C ILE A 223 -38.31 25.71 32.70
N ALA A 224 -39.11 24.76 33.20
CA ALA A 224 -38.62 23.43 33.56
C ALA A 224 -38.07 22.66 32.34
N ARG A 225 -38.74 22.77 31.19
CA ARG A 225 -38.30 22.17 29.92
C ARG A 225 -37.00 22.78 29.41
N HIS A 226 -36.90 24.11 29.43
CA HIS A 226 -35.67 24.83 29.07
C HIS A 226 -34.49 24.40 29.95
N LYS A 227 -34.72 24.30 31.27
CA LYS A 227 -33.71 23.83 32.21
C LYS A 227 -33.33 22.37 31.96
N ASP A 228 -34.30 21.50 31.68
CA ASP A 228 -34.00 20.10 31.36
C ASP A 228 -33.14 19.98 30.10
N TYR A 229 -33.54 20.63 29.02
CA TYR A 229 -32.88 20.48 27.73
C TYR A 229 -31.48 21.13 27.70
N PHE A 230 -31.35 22.36 28.20
CA PHE A 230 -30.08 23.10 28.10
C PHE A 230 -29.13 22.84 29.26
N VAL A 231 -29.63 22.54 30.46
CA VAL A 231 -28.80 22.34 31.67
C VAL A 231 -28.63 20.87 32.01
N ASN A 232 -29.70 20.08 32.08
CA ASN A 232 -29.57 18.68 32.51
C ASN A 232 -28.95 17.77 31.44
N ARG A 233 -29.20 18.05 30.16
CA ARG A 233 -28.68 17.24 29.04
C ARG A 233 -27.29 17.66 28.55
N ASN A 234 -26.70 18.73 29.10
CA ASN A 234 -25.39 19.24 28.74
C ASN A 234 -25.17 19.49 27.23
N VAL A 235 -26.24 19.73 26.46
CA VAL A 235 -26.17 19.92 25.00
C VAL A 235 -25.21 21.06 24.62
N ILE A 236 -25.17 22.12 25.44
CA ILE A 236 -24.24 23.24 25.26
C ILE A 236 -22.78 22.78 25.31
N GLN A 237 -22.43 21.95 26.31
CA GLN A 237 -21.06 21.45 26.48
C GLN A 237 -20.64 20.53 25.33
N GLU A 238 -21.56 19.68 24.85
CA GLU A 238 -21.30 18.80 23.71
C GLU A 238 -21.04 19.59 22.42
N VAL A 239 -21.78 20.68 22.19
CA VAL A 239 -21.55 21.57 21.05
C VAL A 239 -20.22 22.31 21.18
N GLU A 240 -19.90 22.85 22.37
CA GLU A 240 -18.61 23.50 22.62
C GLU A 240 -17.44 22.53 22.43
N HIS A 241 -17.58 21.27 22.88
CA HIS A 241 -16.58 20.24 22.67
C HIS A 241 -16.36 19.93 21.18
N CYS A 242 -17.45 19.85 20.41
CA CYS A 242 -17.40 19.66 18.96
C CYS A 242 -16.65 20.81 18.26
N ILE A 243 -16.96 22.07 18.61
CA ILE A 243 -16.26 23.25 18.07
C ILE A 243 -14.78 23.23 18.45
N GLU A 244 -14.45 22.90 19.70
CA GLU A 244 -13.07 22.83 20.17
C GLU A 244 -12.26 21.74 19.43
N ASN A 245 -12.87 20.59 19.15
CA ASN A 245 -12.24 19.53 18.36
C ASN A 245 -11.99 20.00 16.92
N MET A 246 -12.98 20.61 16.28
CA MET A 246 -12.81 21.20 14.94
C MET A 246 -11.72 22.27 14.90
N ARG A 247 -11.61 23.12 15.94
CA ARG A 247 -10.54 24.12 16.06
C ARG A 247 -9.16 23.47 16.14
N LYS A 248 -8.99 22.46 16.99
CA LYS A 248 -7.74 21.69 17.10
C LYS A 248 -7.35 21.03 15.79
N ILE A 249 -8.32 20.46 15.06
CA ILE A 249 -8.06 19.87 13.75
C ILE A 249 -7.60 20.93 12.76
N ALA A 250 -8.25 22.09 12.70
CA ALA A 250 -7.86 23.19 11.81
C ALA A 250 -6.47 23.77 12.14
N GLU A 251 -6.15 23.95 13.42
CA GLU A 251 -4.83 24.41 13.87
C GLU A 251 -3.72 23.42 13.49
N ASN A 252 -3.95 22.13 13.77
CA ASN A 252 -3.01 21.09 13.39
C ASN A 252 -2.86 21.05 11.86
N HIS A 253 -3.95 21.17 11.08
CA HIS A 253 -3.90 21.14 9.63
C HIS A 253 -3.09 22.32 9.08
N ALA A 254 -3.23 23.50 9.66
CA ALA A 254 -2.48 24.71 9.27
C ALA A 254 -0.96 24.57 9.52
N GLN A 255 -0.53 23.77 10.50
CA GLN A 255 0.89 23.47 10.69
C GLN A 255 1.49 22.69 9.52
N TRP A 256 0.70 21.79 8.93
CA TRP A 256 1.12 20.97 7.79
C TRP A 256 0.89 21.65 6.43
N GLN A 257 -0.16 22.45 6.29
CA GLN A 257 -0.48 23.24 5.09
C GLN A 257 -0.82 24.70 5.45
N PRO A 258 0.20 25.57 5.64
CA PRO A 258 -0.02 26.96 6.03
C PRO A 258 -0.76 27.80 4.99
N GLU A 259 -0.70 27.41 3.72
CA GLU A 259 -1.38 28.12 2.62
C GLU A 259 -2.89 27.81 2.56
N ASP A 260 -3.33 26.70 3.15
CA ASP A 260 -4.73 26.30 3.15
C ASP A 260 -5.48 26.88 4.35
N HIS A 261 -6.30 27.89 4.08
CA HIS A 261 -7.10 28.58 5.09
C HIS A 261 -8.53 28.06 5.18
N SER A 262 -8.89 27.04 4.39
CA SER A 262 -10.28 26.58 4.25
C SER A 262 -10.89 26.12 5.57
N LEU A 263 -10.19 25.28 6.35
CA LEU A 263 -10.67 24.79 7.64
C LEU A 263 -10.80 25.91 8.68
N ASN A 264 -9.86 26.86 8.70
CA ASN A 264 -9.92 28.01 9.63
C ASN A 264 -11.12 28.91 9.34
N VAL A 265 -11.45 29.13 8.06
CA VAL A 265 -12.65 29.87 7.65
C VAL A 265 -13.92 29.11 8.05
N ALA A 266 -13.95 27.79 7.90
CA ALA A 266 -15.06 26.96 8.33
C ALA A 266 -15.28 27.03 9.86
N VAL A 267 -14.22 26.90 10.67
CA VAL A 267 -14.30 27.07 12.14
C VAL A 267 -14.85 28.44 12.50
N THR A 268 -14.35 29.51 11.87
CA THR A 268 -14.83 30.88 12.13
C THR A 268 -16.34 31.01 11.84
N THR A 269 -16.81 30.38 10.77
CA THR A 269 -18.23 30.38 10.39
C THR A 269 -19.09 29.62 11.40
N ILE A 270 -18.62 28.45 11.85
CA ILE A 270 -19.25 27.62 12.87
C ILE A 270 -19.35 28.38 14.21
N GLU A 271 -18.28 29.06 14.64
CA GLU A 271 -18.25 29.86 15.87
C GLU A 271 -19.22 31.05 15.81
N GLN A 272 -19.34 31.71 14.65
CA GLN A 272 -20.33 32.77 14.44
C GLN A 272 -21.76 32.22 14.52
N GLN A 273 -22.03 31.08 13.87
CA GLN A 273 -23.34 30.43 13.93
C GLN A 273 -23.70 29.99 15.36
N TRP A 274 -22.73 29.46 16.10
CA TRP A 274 -22.92 29.10 17.49
C TRP A 274 -23.23 30.31 18.37
N THR A 275 -22.47 31.38 18.22
CA THR A 275 -22.68 32.64 18.94
C THR A 275 -24.09 33.18 18.69
N GLY A 276 -24.57 33.16 17.44
CA GLY A 276 -25.93 33.58 17.10
C GLY A 276 -27.00 32.68 17.74
N THR A 277 -26.77 31.37 17.79
CA THR A 277 -27.67 30.41 18.45
C THR A 277 -27.72 30.64 19.96
N MET A 278 -26.56 30.87 20.59
CA MET A 278 -26.45 31.20 22.02
C MET A 278 -27.20 32.49 22.38
N GLN A 279 -27.13 33.52 21.53
CA GLN A 279 -27.90 34.74 21.73
C GLN A 279 -29.41 34.48 21.70
N LYS A 280 -29.91 33.59 20.84
CA LYS A 280 -31.32 33.19 20.81
C LYS A 280 -31.73 32.47 22.10
N ILE A 281 -30.91 31.55 22.59
CA ILE A 281 -31.15 30.83 23.86
C ILE A 281 -31.23 31.82 25.02
N GLU A 282 -30.25 32.71 25.16
CA GLU A 282 -30.22 33.71 26.24
C GLU A 282 -31.36 34.73 26.12
N HIS A 283 -31.78 35.09 24.90
CA HIS A 283 -32.94 35.94 24.68
C HIS A 283 -34.24 35.28 25.18
N LEU A 284 -34.47 34.02 24.80
CA LEU A 284 -35.66 33.27 25.24
C LEU A 284 -35.66 33.07 26.75
N LYS A 285 -34.51 32.72 27.33
CA LYS A 285 -34.33 32.62 28.78
C LYS A 285 -34.70 33.93 29.48
N LYS A 286 -34.23 35.08 28.99
CA LYS A 286 -34.61 36.39 29.56
C LYS A 286 -36.10 36.67 29.44
N GLN A 287 -36.74 36.33 28.32
CA GLN A 287 -38.19 36.48 28.14
C GLN A 287 -38.99 35.64 29.15
N LEU A 288 -38.55 34.40 29.41
CA LEU A 288 -39.17 33.52 30.39
C LEU A 288 -39.03 34.03 31.83
N HIS A 289 -37.93 34.72 32.16
CA HIS A 289 -37.69 35.29 33.51
C HIS A 289 -38.28 36.70 33.72
N GLN A 290 -38.68 37.40 32.65
CA GLN A 290 -39.23 38.76 32.72
C GLN A 290 -40.75 38.80 32.95
N ILE A 291 -41.43 37.66 33.02
CA ILE A 291 -42.86 37.63 33.35
C ILE A 291 -43.02 37.84 34.86
N PRO A 292 -43.63 38.94 35.32
CA PRO A 292 -43.98 39.12 36.72
C PRO A 292 -45.14 38.18 37.07
N GLU A 293 -45.14 37.66 38.32
CA GLU A 293 -46.29 36.98 38.94
C GLU A 293 -47.62 37.74 38.76
#